data_AF-A0A4Z0YWH2-F1
#
_entry.id   AF-A0A4Z0YWH2-F1
#
_cell.length_a   1.000
_cell.length_b   1.000
_cell.length_c   1.000
_cell.angle_alpha   90.00
_cell.angle_beta   90.00
_cell.angle_gamma   90.00
#
_symmetry.space_group_name_H-M   'P 1'
#
loop_
_entity.id
_entity.type
_entity.pdbx_description
1 polymer ?
#
loop_
_entity_poly.entity_id
_entity_poly.type
_entity_poly.pdbx_seq_one_letter_code
_entity_poly.pdbx_strand_id
1 'polypeptide(L)'
;MGTAPEFQFVYKCFAEACGGGESTSLQSDETKALVVEIDDLYKKCKRIAKDLKVNRPSRCLSSPRPSLEPPPREIADAMVAVYFRCFESAHRILHEPSFWAEYGKLWEDPECVTTGQRLKILLAIGIGSSLHDEFGPDSELRGKVQQWIYTAQAWLSGPLEKDRLDIHGLQIHCLAMLARQIFSIGGDLVWMSMGSLIHRAMQIGLHRDPKHHPSMSLLQAEVRRRLWYTILELLVQSSLDSAMPPRISLEDFDTEGPSNNNDDEIDESTTALQPHPRGIYTSTAMQLLLIDSLPSRLRIVQLLNGLHSELAYPDVLALTSEITSACQACSKFVTENRGAGVTAFQRNMCDYLVRRFLIPLHCPFASEARINPLFHYSQKVTLDASLAFMSPEPDNYFSRLIATGGGMFREGFRYATSAITLELLVQAQAQRDDGTFQNSTRQLEFLKQTVHDIMALSWERIRQGETNIKGPMFLGIVLVVANSADKDALCEFTMTRNARDSLVLCHDILETRARAILVPSSHNGSLTSSSLDSDQDAFGLEFSLDFFFPNGTEW
;
A
#
# COMPACT_ATOMS: atom_id res chain seq x y z
N MET A 1 0.03 13.31 -14.07
CA MET A 1 1.50 13.21 -13.98
C MET A 1 2.08 12.28 -15.04
N GLY A 2 1.62 11.03 -15.20
CA GLY A 2 2.13 10.13 -16.24
C GLY A 2 2.00 10.66 -17.68
N THR A 3 0.95 11.43 -17.96
CA THR A 3 0.72 12.05 -19.28
C THR A 3 1.61 13.28 -19.56
N ALA A 4 2.57 13.61 -18.69
CA ALA A 4 3.43 14.76 -18.90
C ALA A 4 4.31 14.60 -20.16
N PRO A 5 4.47 15.66 -20.99
CA PRO A 5 5.27 15.61 -22.21
C PRO A 5 6.70 15.06 -22.03
N GLU A 6 7.28 15.25 -20.85
CA GLU A 6 8.63 14.82 -20.47
C GLU A 6 8.81 13.31 -20.55
N PHE A 7 7.73 12.56 -20.31
CA PHE A 7 7.76 11.12 -20.41
C PHE A 7 7.58 10.61 -21.83
N GLN A 8 7.16 11.42 -22.81
CA GLN A 8 6.93 10.95 -24.19
C GLN A 8 8.16 10.27 -24.78
N PHE A 9 9.34 10.85 -24.55
CA PHE A 9 10.59 10.28 -25.02
C PHE A 9 10.91 8.98 -24.27
N VAL A 10 10.75 8.94 -22.94
CA VAL A 10 10.92 7.72 -22.14
C VAL A 10 9.98 6.61 -22.61
N TYR A 11 8.71 6.94 -22.93
CA TYR A 11 7.71 5.99 -23.43
C TYR A 11 8.05 5.45 -24.79
N LYS A 12 8.51 6.31 -25.71
CA LYS A 12 8.99 5.86 -27.01
C LYS A 12 10.13 4.85 -26.85
N CYS A 13 11.13 5.18 -26.04
CA CYS A 13 12.27 4.30 -25.79
C CYS A 13 11.87 3.00 -25.08
N PHE A 14 10.93 3.08 -24.14
CA PHE A 14 10.38 1.90 -23.47
C PHE A 14 9.63 0.99 -24.45
N ALA A 15 8.81 1.55 -25.36
CA ALA A 15 8.06 0.81 -26.36
C ALA A 15 8.98 0.16 -27.41
N GLU A 16 10.02 0.87 -27.86
CA GLU A 16 11.06 0.33 -28.73
C GLU A 16 11.82 -0.82 -28.06
N ALA A 17 12.21 -0.66 -26.80
CA ALA A 17 12.84 -1.71 -26.02
C ALA A 17 11.92 -2.94 -25.85
N CYS A 18 10.61 -2.74 -25.70
CA CYS A 18 9.64 -3.84 -25.56
C CYS A 18 9.16 -4.46 -26.89
N GLY A 19 9.72 -4.06 -28.04
CA GLY A 19 9.37 -4.62 -29.35
C GLY A 19 8.05 -4.10 -29.96
N GLY A 20 7.48 -3.02 -29.42
CA GLY A 20 6.23 -2.41 -29.90
C GLY A 20 6.40 -1.23 -30.87
N GLY A 21 7.61 -0.69 -31.04
CA GLY A 21 7.86 0.45 -31.92
C GLY A 21 7.80 0.11 -33.41
N GLU A 22 7.29 1.02 -34.24
CA GLU A 22 7.51 0.98 -35.69
C GLU A 22 9.02 0.98 -35.95
N SER A 23 9.56 -0.08 -36.56
CA SER A 23 11.00 -0.22 -36.77
C SER A 23 11.53 0.94 -37.62
N THR A 24 12.19 1.92 -37.00
CA THR A 24 12.89 2.96 -37.74
C THR A 24 14.10 2.34 -38.43
N SER A 25 14.24 2.62 -39.72
CA SER A 25 15.23 2.04 -40.65
C SER A 25 16.71 2.41 -40.37
N LEU A 26 17.05 2.83 -39.15
CA LEU A 26 18.35 3.39 -38.76
C LEU A 26 19.08 2.59 -37.67
N GLN A 27 18.55 1.46 -37.21
CA GLN A 27 19.20 0.64 -36.17
C GLN A 27 20.46 -0.06 -36.68
N SER A 28 21.57 0.07 -35.94
CA SER A 28 22.77 -0.77 -36.14
C SER A 28 22.43 -2.25 -35.92
N ASP A 29 23.16 -3.15 -36.58
CA ASP A 29 22.91 -4.59 -36.45
C ASP A 29 23.08 -5.10 -35.01
N GLU A 30 23.96 -4.46 -34.22
CA GLU A 30 24.12 -4.71 -32.78
C GLU A 30 22.88 -4.31 -31.97
N THR A 31 22.27 -3.17 -32.30
CA THR A 31 21.04 -2.69 -31.61
C THR A 31 19.87 -3.62 -31.92
N LYS A 32 19.74 -4.08 -33.17
CA LYS A 32 18.72 -5.08 -33.56
C LYS A 32 18.89 -6.39 -32.79
N ALA A 33 20.13 -6.87 -32.63
CA ALA A 33 20.41 -8.08 -31.88
C ALA A 33 20.00 -7.95 -30.40
N LEU A 34 20.26 -6.79 -29.78
CA LEU A 34 19.84 -6.51 -28.41
C LEU A 34 18.31 -6.46 -28.26
N VAL A 35 17.58 -5.87 -29.22
CA VAL A 35 16.10 -5.83 -29.19
C VAL A 35 15.52 -7.25 -29.21
N VAL A 36 16.08 -8.15 -30.02
CA VAL A 36 15.67 -9.57 -30.04
C VAL A 36 15.97 -10.26 -28.71
N GLU A 37 17.12 -10.00 -28.09
CA GLU A 37 17.47 -10.54 -26.77
C GLU A 37 16.51 -10.04 -25.69
N ILE A 38 16.15 -8.75 -25.72
CA ILE A 38 15.19 -8.15 -24.79
C ILE A 38 13.82 -8.81 -24.89
N ASP A 39 13.29 -8.99 -26.10
CA ASP A 39 11.99 -9.64 -26.32
C ASP A 39 11.98 -11.08 -25.77
N ASP A 40 13.03 -11.85 -26.00
CA ASP A 40 13.17 -13.20 -25.43
C ASP A 40 13.26 -13.18 -23.89
N LEU A 41 14.08 -12.30 -23.32
CA LEU A 41 14.21 -12.14 -21.87
C LEU A 41 12.90 -11.70 -21.22
N TYR A 42 12.19 -10.76 -21.84
CA TYR A 42 10.89 -10.29 -21.38
C TYR A 42 9.86 -11.42 -21.39
N LYS A 43 9.78 -12.20 -22.48
CA LYS A 43 8.93 -13.39 -22.57
C LYS A 43 9.29 -14.45 -21.53
N LYS A 44 10.58 -14.68 -21.26
CA LYS A 44 11.04 -15.58 -20.18
C LYS A 44 10.59 -15.09 -18.81
N CYS A 45 10.85 -13.82 -18.49
CA CYS A 45 10.42 -13.22 -17.22
C CYS A 45 8.90 -13.29 -17.05
N LYS A 46 8.12 -12.98 -18.10
CA LYS A 46 6.65 -13.05 -18.07
C LYS A 46 6.15 -14.48 -17.82
N ARG A 47 6.79 -15.49 -18.40
CA ARG A 47 6.48 -16.91 -18.14
C ARG A 47 6.74 -17.28 -16.67
N ILE A 48 7.94 -17.02 -16.15
CA ILE A 48 8.27 -17.31 -14.74
C ILE A 48 7.32 -16.55 -13.80
N ALA A 49 7.05 -15.27 -14.09
CA ALA A 49 6.11 -14.47 -13.33
C ALA A 49 4.68 -15.05 -13.35
N LYS A 50 4.22 -15.58 -14.49
CA LYS A 50 2.92 -16.26 -14.61
C LYS A 50 2.89 -17.52 -13.74
N ASP A 51 3.94 -18.34 -13.78
CA ASP A 51 4.02 -19.56 -12.98
C ASP A 51 4.04 -19.27 -11.47
N LEU A 52 4.80 -18.25 -11.05
CA LEU A 52 4.79 -17.75 -9.67
C LEU A 52 3.41 -17.22 -9.24
N LYS A 53 2.59 -16.72 -10.18
CA LYS A 53 1.20 -16.29 -9.92
C LYS A 53 0.21 -17.45 -9.88
N VAL A 54 0.44 -18.55 -10.60
CA VAL A 54 -0.45 -19.73 -10.60
C VAL A 54 -0.57 -20.32 -9.20
N ASN A 55 0.52 -20.30 -8.43
CA ASN A 55 0.53 -20.76 -7.04
C ASN A 55 -0.14 -19.78 -6.06
N ARG A 56 -0.59 -18.60 -6.51
CA ARG A 56 -1.37 -17.69 -5.67
C ARG A 56 -2.82 -18.16 -5.61
N PRO A 57 -3.43 -18.27 -4.43
CA PRO A 57 -4.79 -18.77 -4.29
C PRO A 57 -5.87 -17.83 -4.88
N SER A 58 -5.49 -16.68 -5.45
CA SER A 58 -6.38 -15.77 -6.17
C SER A 58 -6.99 -16.38 -7.45
N ARG A 59 -6.44 -17.48 -7.97
CA ARG A 59 -6.93 -18.14 -9.19
C ARG A 59 -7.48 -19.55 -8.95
N CYS A 60 -7.05 -20.22 -7.89
CA CYS A 60 -7.55 -21.54 -7.51
C CYS A 60 -7.28 -21.80 -6.02
N LEU A 61 -8.31 -22.18 -5.24
CA LEU A 61 -8.10 -22.75 -3.90
C LEU A 61 -7.75 -24.23 -4.08
N SER A 62 -6.46 -24.57 -4.06
CA SER A 62 -5.98 -25.94 -4.26
C SER A 62 -6.44 -26.93 -3.18
N SER A 63 -7.05 -26.46 -2.08
CA SER A 63 -7.63 -27.30 -1.02
C SER A 63 -9.07 -26.86 -0.69
N PRO A 64 -10.05 -27.77 -0.73
CA PRO A 64 -11.43 -27.48 -0.36
C PRO A 64 -11.67 -27.40 1.17
N ARG A 65 -10.64 -27.61 2.02
CA ARG A 65 -10.75 -27.43 3.47
C ARG A 65 -9.92 -26.23 3.94
N PRO A 66 -10.52 -25.26 4.65
CA PRO A 66 -9.79 -24.13 5.20
C PRO A 66 -8.83 -24.63 6.27
N SER A 67 -7.52 -24.51 6.06
CA SER A 67 -6.53 -24.73 7.13
C SER A 67 -6.66 -23.58 8.11
N LEU A 68 -7.38 -23.83 9.22
CA LEU A 68 -7.49 -22.90 10.34
C LEU A 68 -6.44 -23.20 11.42
N GLU A 69 -5.38 -23.92 11.07
CA GLU A 69 -4.33 -24.29 12.00
C GLU A 69 -3.37 -23.13 12.19
N PRO A 70 -3.12 -22.68 13.43
CA PRO A 70 -2.09 -21.68 13.69
C PRO A 70 -0.69 -22.27 13.44
N PRO A 71 0.33 -21.42 13.16
CA PRO A 71 1.72 -21.86 13.20
C PRO A 71 2.12 -22.26 14.63
N PRO A 72 3.32 -22.86 14.84
CA PRO A 72 3.86 -23.08 16.18
C PRO A 72 3.71 -21.86 17.09
N ARG A 73 3.40 -22.09 18.36
CA ARG A 73 3.02 -21.04 19.31
C ARG A 73 4.09 -19.95 19.42
N GLU A 74 5.36 -20.33 19.36
CA GLU A 74 6.49 -19.40 19.42
C GLU A 74 6.47 -18.42 18.24
N ILE A 75 6.13 -18.90 17.04
CA ILE A 75 5.96 -18.08 15.85
C ILE A 75 4.71 -17.22 15.99
N ALA A 76 3.58 -17.81 16.40
CA ALA A 76 2.33 -17.09 16.58
C ALA A 76 2.46 -15.94 17.58
N ASP A 77 3.07 -16.17 18.74
CA ASP A 77 3.34 -15.18 19.79
C ASP A 77 4.15 -14.01 19.24
N ALA A 78 5.24 -14.31 18.50
CA ALA A 78 6.09 -13.30 17.88
C ALA A 78 5.33 -12.47 16.84
N MET A 79 4.51 -13.10 15.99
CA MET A 79 3.76 -12.37 14.96
C MET A 79 2.66 -11.49 15.57
N VAL A 80 1.94 -11.99 16.58
CA VAL A 80 0.93 -11.20 17.30
C VAL A 80 1.59 -9.99 17.98
N ALA A 81 2.75 -10.15 18.61
CA ALA A 81 3.49 -9.04 19.20
C ALA A 81 3.86 -7.96 18.16
N VAL A 82 4.26 -8.38 16.95
CA VAL A 82 4.53 -7.46 15.83
C VAL A 82 3.25 -6.75 15.39
N TYR A 83 2.11 -7.45 15.31
CA TYR A 83 0.81 -6.84 15.00
C TYR A 83 0.45 -5.71 15.97
N PHE A 84 0.51 -5.97 17.29
CA PHE A 84 0.16 -4.98 18.31
C PHE A 84 1.12 -3.78 18.31
N ARG A 85 2.43 -4.05 18.18
CA ARG A 85 3.45 -3.01 18.12
C ARG A 85 3.29 -2.10 16.90
N CYS A 86 2.89 -2.66 15.76
CA CYS A 86 2.88 -1.98 14.47
C CYS A 86 1.47 -1.52 14.09
N PHE A 87 0.62 -2.44 13.64
CA PHE A 87 -0.64 -2.10 12.97
C PHE A 87 -1.75 -1.67 13.94
N GLU A 88 -1.83 -2.30 15.11
CA GLU A 88 -2.85 -1.98 16.10
C GLU A 88 -2.71 -0.54 16.61
N SER A 89 -1.48 -0.02 16.69
CA SER A 89 -1.22 1.34 17.16
C SER A 89 -2.01 2.42 16.42
N ALA A 90 -2.20 2.27 15.10
CA ALA A 90 -2.95 3.21 14.27
C ALA A 90 -4.40 2.78 14.07
N HIS A 91 -4.65 1.49 13.84
CA HIS A 91 -5.97 1.01 13.43
C HIS A 91 -6.88 0.67 14.60
N ARG A 92 -6.37 0.33 15.79
CA ARG A 92 -7.18 0.12 17.01
C ARG A 92 -8.38 -0.82 16.83
N ILE A 93 -8.17 -1.94 16.13
CA ILE A 93 -9.23 -2.93 15.83
C ILE A 93 -9.56 -3.76 17.09
N LEU A 94 -8.56 -4.05 17.91
CA LEU A 94 -8.61 -5.03 18.98
C LEU A 94 -8.32 -4.37 20.34
N HIS A 95 -9.11 -4.73 21.34
CA HIS A 95 -8.75 -4.42 22.72
C HIS A 95 -7.70 -5.43 23.18
N GLU A 96 -6.47 -4.96 23.47
CA GLU A 96 -5.32 -5.84 23.68
C GLU A 96 -5.52 -6.88 24.81
N PRO A 97 -5.95 -6.52 26.04
CA PRO A 97 -6.21 -7.49 27.11
C PRO A 97 -7.26 -8.54 26.72
N SER A 98 -8.35 -8.12 26.07
CA SER A 98 -9.43 -9.03 25.65
C SER A 98 -8.95 -10.00 24.57
N PHE A 99 -8.11 -9.53 23.63
CA PHE A 99 -7.53 -10.38 22.61
C PHE A 99 -6.60 -11.43 23.22
N TRP A 100 -5.71 -11.05 24.14
CA TRP A 100 -4.77 -12.00 24.76
C TRP A 100 -5.48 -13.07 25.60
N ALA A 101 -6.60 -12.72 26.26
CA ALA A 101 -7.45 -13.70 26.95
C ALA A 101 -8.07 -14.72 25.98
N GLU A 102 -8.51 -14.27 24.79
CA GLU A 102 -9.02 -15.17 23.74
C GLU A 102 -7.91 -16.00 23.11
N TYR A 103 -6.73 -15.41 22.91
CA TYR A 103 -5.55 -16.07 22.38
C TYR A 103 -5.05 -17.18 23.30
N GLY A 104 -5.05 -16.96 24.62
CA GLY A 104 -4.70 -17.99 25.60
C GLY A 104 -5.61 -19.22 25.50
N LYS A 105 -6.93 -19.00 25.37
CA LYS A 105 -7.92 -20.08 25.22
C LYS A 105 -7.68 -20.96 23.99
N LEU A 106 -7.19 -20.39 22.88
CA LEU A 106 -6.84 -21.17 21.69
C LEU A 106 -5.80 -22.26 21.99
N TRP A 107 -4.88 -22.00 22.90
CA TRP A 107 -3.80 -22.94 23.25
C TRP A 107 -4.16 -23.85 24.42
N GLU A 108 -5.07 -23.41 25.31
CA GLU A 108 -5.53 -24.20 26.46
C GLU A 108 -6.63 -25.20 26.07
N ASP A 109 -7.63 -24.74 25.32
CA ASP A 109 -8.78 -25.53 24.87
C ASP A 109 -9.20 -25.11 23.44
N PRO A 110 -8.50 -25.63 22.41
CA PRO A 110 -8.74 -25.24 21.02
C PRO A 110 -10.18 -25.47 20.54
N GLU A 111 -10.87 -26.47 21.09
CA GLU A 111 -12.24 -26.85 20.69
C GLU A 111 -13.30 -25.86 21.20
N CYS A 112 -12.99 -25.11 22.26
CA CYS A 112 -13.88 -24.06 22.80
C CYS A 112 -13.86 -22.78 21.94
N VAL A 113 -12.85 -22.60 21.09
CA VAL A 113 -12.70 -21.40 20.26
C VAL A 113 -13.55 -21.49 18.99
N THR A 114 -14.46 -20.53 18.81
CA THR A 114 -15.30 -20.46 17.62
C THR A 114 -14.48 -20.19 16.36
N THR A 115 -15.02 -20.53 15.19
CA THR A 115 -14.36 -20.24 13.90
C THR A 115 -14.04 -18.76 13.72
N GLY A 116 -14.92 -17.85 14.15
CA GLY A 116 -14.70 -16.41 14.06
C GLY A 116 -13.52 -15.94 14.93
N GLN A 117 -13.47 -16.39 16.19
CA GLN A 117 -12.36 -16.11 17.10
C GLN A 117 -11.03 -16.62 16.55
N ARG A 118 -11.02 -17.85 16.02
CA ARG A 118 -9.84 -18.42 15.38
C ARG A 118 -9.39 -17.60 14.17
N LEU A 119 -10.31 -17.21 13.29
CA LEU A 119 -9.99 -16.32 12.16
C LEU A 119 -9.42 -14.98 12.60
N LYS A 120 -9.97 -14.37 13.65
CA LYS A 120 -9.47 -13.11 14.22
C LYS A 120 -8.01 -13.24 14.65
N ILE A 121 -7.67 -14.30 15.38
CA ILE A 121 -6.29 -14.59 15.81
C ILE A 121 -5.38 -14.85 14.62
N LEU A 122 -5.80 -15.71 13.67
CA LEU A 122 -5.00 -16.06 12.50
C LEU A 122 -4.73 -14.85 11.59
N LEU A 123 -5.70 -13.94 11.42
CA LEU A 123 -5.50 -12.72 10.67
C LEU A 123 -4.51 -11.77 11.36
N ALA A 124 -4.56 -11.65 12.70
CA ALA A 124 -3.56 -10.87 13.44
C ALA A 124 -2.15 -11.46 13.27
N ILE A 125 -2.00 -12.78 13.39
CA ILE A 125 -0.74 -13.50 13.10
C ILE A 125 -0.28 -13.20 11.66
N GLY A 126 -1.18 -13.32 10.68
CA GLY A 126 -0.85 -13.12 9.27
C GLY A 126 -0.42 -11.69 8.95
N ILE A 127 -1.08 -10.69 9.54
CA ILE A 127 -0.66 -9.30 9.40
C ILE A 127 0.72 -9.08 10.03
N GLY A 128 0.95 -9.61 11.23
CA GLY A 128 2.26 -9.54 11.90
C GLY A 128 3.39 -10.19 11.09
N SER A 129 3.11 -11.34 10.45
CA SER A 129 4.12 -12.05 9.64
C SER A 129 4.56 -11.30 8.39
N SER A 130 3.82 -10.27 7.96
CA SER A 130 4.22 -9.43 6.83
C SER A 130 5.52 -8.65 7.05
N LEU A 131 5.90 -8.44 8.31
CA LEU A 131 7.04 -7.62 8.71
C LEU A 131 8.23 -8.43 9.25
N HIS A 132 8.20 -9.76 9.12
CA HIS A 132 9.24 -10.64 9.63
C HIS A 132 10.09 -11.22 8.48
N ASP A 133 11.42 -11.09 8.56
CA ASP A 133 12.33 -11.41 7.44
C ASP A 133 12.51 -12.90 7.17
N GLU A 134 12.35 -13.76 8.19
CA GLU A 134 12.53 -15.21 8.06
C GLU A 134 11.49 -15.87 7.12
N PHE A 135 10.35 -15.21 6.91
CA PHE A 135 9.29 -15.72 6.04
C PHE A 135 9.45 -15.07 4.67
N GLY A 136 10.18 -15.77 3.78
CA GLY A 136 10.27 -15.39 2.38
C GLY A 136 8.89 -15.28 1.71
N PRO A 137 8.82 -14.62 0.53
CA PRO A 137 7.57 -14.36 -0.18
C PRO A 137 6.82 -15.63 -0.60
N ASP A 138 7.51 -16.76 -0.64
CA ASP A 138 7.00 -18.05 -1.07
C ASP A 138 6.99 -19.06 0.11
N SER A 139 7.05 -18.56 1.35
CA SER A 139 6.96 -19.37 2.57
C SER A 139 5.57 -20.02 2.74
N GLU A 140 5.54 -21.21 3.37
CA GLU A 140 4.30 -21.92 3.70
C GLU A 140 3.34 -21.05 4.52
N LEU A 141 3.89 -20.25 5.45
CA LEU A 141 3.11 -19.33 6.27
C LEU A 141 2.38 -18.29 5.42
N ARG A 142 3.03 -17.68 4.42
CA ARG A 142 2.35 -16.71 3.54
C ARG A 142 1.21 -17.36 2.74
N GLY A 143 1.40 -18.61 2.31
CA GLY A 143 0.33 -19.40 1.68
C GLY A 143 -0.85 -19.64 2.62
N LYS A 144 -0.60 -19.97 3.89
CA LYS A 144 -1.64 -20.08 4.93
C LYS A 144 -2.36 -18.77 5.18
N VAL A 145 -1.64 -17.65 5.27
CA VAL A 145 -2.24 -16.31 5.44
C VAL A 145 -3.22 -15.98 4.33
N GLN A 146 -2.86 -16.27 3.07
CA GLN A 146 -3.77 -16.08 1.94
C GLN A 146 -5.04 -16.93 2.10
N GLN A 147 -4.91 -18.20 2.50
CA GLN A 147 -6.06 -19.06 2.79
C GLN A 147 -6.94 -18.53 3.92
N TRP A 148 -6.34 -18.01 5.00
CA TRP A 148 -7.08 -17.39 6.11
C TRP A 148 -7.87 -16.17 5.66
N ILE A 149 -7.30 -15.34 4.78
CA ILE A 149 -7.98 -14.17 4.20
C ILE A 149 -9.20 -14.61 3.37
N TYR A 150 -9.06 -15.58 2.47
CA TYR A 150 -10.20 -16.10 1.70
C TYR A 150 -11.26 -16.75 2.59
N THR A 151 -10.82 -17.50 3.61
CA THR A 151 -11.73 -18.13 4.57
C THR A 151 -12.51 -17.08 5.36
N ALA A 152 -11.85 -16.00 5.79
CA ALA A 152 -12.50 -14.88 6.45
C ALA A 152 -13.52 -14.19 5.53
N GLN A 153 -13.20 -13.97 4.25
CA GLN A 153 -14.14 -13.38 3.29
C GLN A 153 -15.38 -14.26 3.07
N ALA A 154 -15.18 -15.57 2.89
CA ALA A 154 -16.27 -16.54 2.75
C ALA A 154 -17.13 -16.59 4.02
N TRP A 155 -16.48 -16.59 5.19
CA TRP A 155 -17.17 -16.54 6.48
C TRP A 155 -17.97 -15.24 6.64
N LEU A 156 -17.43 -14.07 6.29
CA LEU A 156 -18.19 -12.81 6.38
C LEU A 156 -19.38 -12.73 5.42
N SER A 157 -19.29 -13.42 4.28
CA SER A 157 -20.29 -13.38 3.19
C SER A 157 -21.34 -14.49 3.29
N GLY A 158 -21.20 -15.43 4.23
CA GLY A 158 -22.08 -16.59 4.30
C GLY A 158 -23.55 -16.22 4.62
N PRO A 159 -24.53 -16.89 3.97
CA PRO A 159 -25.93 -16.43 3.93
C PRO A 159 -26.76 -16.67 5.21
N LEU A 160 -26.25 -17.39 6.22
CA LEU A 160 -27.09 -18.02 7.24
C LEU A 160 -26.86 -17.56 8.69
N GLU A 161 -25.94 -16.63 8.96
CA GLU A 161 -25.61 -16.26 10.34
C GLU A 161 -25.74 -14.75 10.57
N LYS A 162 -26.90 -14.33 11.10
CA LYS A 162 -27.08 -12.97 11.65
C LYS A 162 -26.09 -12.69 12.78
N ASP A 163 -25.61 -13.73 13.46
CA ASP A 163 -24.64 -13.65 14.56
C ASP A 163 -23.26 -13.11 14.13
N ARG A 164 -23.00 -12.98 12.82
CA ARG A 164 -21.80 -12.32 12.26
C ARG A 164 -21.93 -10.79 12.13
N LEU A 165 -23.13 -10.25 12.39
CA LEU A 165 -23.39 -8.81 12.44
C LEU A 165 -23.24 -8.31 13.88
N ASP A 166 -22.03 -8.39 14.38
CA ASP A 166 -21.64 -7.95 15.72
C ASP A 166 -20.26 -7.29 15.69
N ILE A 167 -19.74 -6.92 16.87
CA ILE A 167 -18.41 -6.30 16.98
C ILE A 167 -17.32 -7.28 16.53
N HIS A 168 -17.43 -8.57 16.83
CA HIS A 168 -16.42 -9.55 16.44
C HIS A 168 -16.35 -9.74 14.92
N GLY A 169 -17.50 -9.81 14.24
CA GLY A 169 -17.58 -9.85 12.79
C GLY A 169 -16.97 -8.62 12.14
N LEU A 170 -17.18 -7.42 12.70
CA LEU A 170 -16.55 -6.19 12.22
C LEU A 170 -15.03 -6.18 12.45
N GLN A 171 -14.54 -6.67 13.59
CA GLN A 171 -13.10 -6.81 13.85
C GLN A 171 -12.44 -7.74 12.82
N ILE A 172 -13.03 -8.90 12.56
CA ILE A 172 -12.55 -9.85 11.54
C ILE A 172 -12.56 -9.20 10.16
N HIS A 173 -13.60 -8.42 9.83
CA HIS A 173 -13.70 -7.73 8.55
C HIS A 173 -12.61 -6.64 8.41
N CYS A 174 -12.36 -5.84 9.45
CA CYS A 174 -11.28 -4.85 9.44
C CYS A 174 -9.90 -5.50 9.27
N LEU A 175 -9.62 -6.58 10.02
CA LEU A 175 -8.38 -7.35 9.89
C LEU A 175 -8.24 -7.94 8.49
N ALA A 176 -9.31 -8.50 7.92
CA ALA A 176 -9.29 -9.04 6.57
C ALA A 176 -9.03 -7.95 5.52
N MET A 177 -9.58 -6.74 5.69
CA MET A 177 -9.32 -5.62 4.77
C MET A 177 -7.87 -5.16 4.87
N LEU A 178 -7.35 -5.00 6.07
CA LEU A 178 -5.95 -4.63 6.29
C LEU A 178 -4.99 -5.69 5.73
N ALA A 179 -5.26 -6.97 5.97
CA ALA A 179 -4.47 -8.07 5.42
C ALA A 179 -4.51 -8.09 3.88
N ARG A 180 -5.67 -7.87 3.26
CA ARG A 180 -5.78 -7.78 1.78
C ARG A 180 -4.94 -6.65 1.20
N GLN A 181 -4.93 -5.49 1.86
CA GLN A 181 -4.09 -4.35 1.47
C GLN A 181 -2.61 -4.73 1.54
N ILE A 182 -2.16 -5.28 2.67
CA ILE A 182 -0.76 -5.68 2.89
C ILE A 182 -0.31 -6.76 1.90
N PHE A 183 -1.13 -7.79 1.68
CA PHE A 183 -0.77 -8.95 0.85
C PHE A 183 -1.16 -8.82 -0.62
N SER A 184 -1.66 -7.66 -1.07
CA SER A 184 -2.12 -7.42 -2.45
C SER A 184 -3.20 -8.41 -2.93
N ILE A 185 -4.17 -8.77 -2.08
CA ILE A 185 -5.22 -9.74 -2.42
C ILE A 185 -6.50 -9.02 -2.85
N GLY A 186 -6.77 -9.05 -4.16
CA GLY A 186 -7.93 -8.38 -4.77
C GLY A 186 -7.96 -6.90 -4.43
N GLY A 187 -6.82 -6.20 -4.60
CA GLY A 187 -6.62 -4.81 -4.19
C GLY A 187 -7.61 -3.85 -4.86
N ASP A 188 -7.89 -4.07 -6.13
CA ASP A 188 -8.91 -3.40 -6.95
C ASP A 188 -10.34 -3.57 -6.40
N LEU A 189 -10.60 -4.68 -5.71
CA LEU A 189 -11.90 -4.98 -5.11
C LEU A 189 -12.00 -4.53 -3.65
N VAL A 190 -10.98 -3.87 -3.08
CA VAL A 190 -11.02 -3.47 -1.66
C VAL A 190 -12.04 -2.36 -1.44
N TRP A 191 -12.14 -1.37 -2.32
CA TRP A 191 -13.13 -0.30 -2.19
C TRP A 191 -14.57 -0.84 -2.16
N MET A 192 -14.90 -1.80 -3.02
CA MET A 192 -16.20 -2.49 -3.01
C MET A 192 -16.48 -3.20 -1.68
N SER A 193 -15.46 -3.83 -1.11
CA SER A 193 -15.58 -4.53 0.18
C SER A 193 -15.72 -3.56 1.35
N MET A 194 -15.09 -2.39 1.27
CA MET A 194 -15.28 -1.31 2.24
C MET A 194 -16.72 -0.80 2.26
N GLY A 195 -17.41 -0.75 1.11
CA GLY A 195 -18.85 -0.48 1.04
C GLY A 195 -19.69 -1.48 1.86
N SER A 196 -19.34 -2.77 1.81
CA SER A 196 -20.01 -3.79 2.65
C SER A 196 -19.69 -3.59 4.13
N LEU A 197 -18.44 -3.30 4.48
CA LEU A 197 -18.00 -3.07 5.86
C LEU A 197 -18.71 -1.87 6.50
N ILE A 198 -18.75 -0.71 5.83
CA ILE A 198 -19.40 0.49 6.37
C ILE A 198 -20.91 0.27 6.58
N HIS A 199 -21.60 -0.38 5.62
CA HIS A 199 -23.02 -0.69 5.77
C HIS A 199 -23.29 -1.64 6.93
N ARG A 200 -22.44 -2.66 7.15
CA ARG A 200 -22.55 -3.56 8.31
C ARG A 200 -22.35 -2.81 9.63
N ALA A 201 -21.37 -1.91 9.68
CA ALA A 201 -21.13 -1.09 10.87
C ALA A 201 -22.32 -0.16 11.16
N MET A 202 -22.89 0.46 10.13
CA MET A 202 -24.09 1.28 10.26
C MET A 202 -25.30 0.45 10.69
N GLN A 203 -25.49 -0.75 10.14
CA GLN A 203 -26.59 -1.66 10.45
C GLN A 203 -26.64 -2.04 11.94
N ILE A 204 -25.49 -2.17 12.60
CA ILE A 204 -25.41 -2.46 14.04
C ILE A 204 -25.22 -1.20 14.90
N GLY A 205 -25.28 -0.01 14.28
CA GLY A 205 -25.34 1.28 14.94
C GLY A 205 -24.00 1.89 15.36
N LEU A 206 -22.88 1.62 14.68
CA LEU A 206 -21.59 2.26 15.03
C LEU A 206 -21.51 3.74 14.64
N HIS A 207 -22.37 4.19 13.72
CA HIS A 207 -22.51 5.60 13.33
C HIS A 207 -23.26 6.46 14.36
N ARG A 208 -23.77 5.83 15.42
CA ARG A 208 -24.45 6.49 16.54
C ARG A 208 -23.58 6.42 17.78
N ASP A 209 -23.38 7.55 18.45
CA ASP A 209 -22.53 7.59 19.63
C ASP A 209 -23.13 6.73 20.77
N PRO A 210 -22.30 5.91 21.44
CA PRO A 210 -22.73 5.11 22.58
C PRO A 210 -23.39 5.89 23.73
N LYS A 211 -23.19 7.21 23.86
CA LYS A 211 -23.89 8.06 24.86
C LYS A 211 -25.42 8.00 24.75
N HIS A 212 -25.93 7.64 23.57
CA HIS A 212 -27.36 7.43 23.34
C HIS A 212 -27.86 6.06 23.82
N HIS A 213 -26.96 5.17 24.27
CA HIS A 213 -27.21 3.81 24.72
C HIS A 213 -26.65 3.58 26.14
N PRO A 214 -27.28 4.13 27.19
CA PRO A 214 -26.74 4.14 28.55
C PRO A 214 -26.61 2.75 29.21
N SER A 215 -27.20 1.70 28.63
CA SER A 215 -27.06 0.32 29.12
C SER A 215 -25.77 -0.37 28.68
N MET A 216 -24.97 0.28 27.82
CA MET A 216 -23.72 -0.27 27.28
C MET A 216 -22.56 -0.09 28.27
N SER A 217 -21.69 -1.10 28.42
CA SER A 217 -20.48 -0.95 29.25
C SER A 217 -19.50 0.05 28.63
N LEU A 218 -18.66 0.67 29.46
CA LEU A 218 -17.67 1.65 28.98
C LEU A 218 -16.68 1.02 28.00
N LEU A 219 -16.23 -0.21 28.27
CA LEU A 219 -15.37 -0.95 27.35
C LEU A 219 -16.03 -1.14 25.99
N GLN A 220 -17.30 -1.57 25.96
CA GLN A 220 -18.04 -1.75 24.70
C GLN A 220 -18.23 -0.43 23.95
N ALA A 221 -18.52 0.66 24.66
CA ALA A 221 -18.64 1.99 24.08
C ALA A 221 -17.33 2.44 23.42
N GLU A 222 -16.20 2.29 24.12
CA GLU A 222 -14.88 2.68 23.61
C GLU A 222 -14.44 1.80 22.42
N VAL A 223 -14.64 0.48 22.48
CA VAL A 223 -14.37 -0.41 21.34
C VAL A 223 -15.20 -0.04 20.11
N ARG A 224 -16.47 0.35 20.29
CA ARG A 224 -17.33 0.81 19.18
C ARG A 224 -16.82 2.10 18.55
N ARG A 225 -16.45 3.09 19.36
CA ARG A 225 -15.87 4.36 18.87
C ARG A 225 -14.58 4.12 18.11
N ARG A 226 -13.66 3.33 18.67
CA ARG A 226 -12.40 2.95 18.01
C ARG A 226 -12.68 2.31 16.66
N LEU A 227 -13.51 1.28 16.63
CA LEU A 227 -13.79 0.52 15.41
C LEU A 227 -14.51 1.36 14.34
N TRP A 228 -15.39 2.28 14.74
CA TRP A 228 -16.01 3.22 13.81
C TRP A 228 -14.95 4.05 13.09
N TYR A 229 -14.03 4.67 13.81
CA TYR A 229 -12.97 5.47 13.21
C TYR A 229 -11.93 4.64 12.46
N THR A 230 -11.68 3.39 12.85
CA THR A 230 -10.90 2.44 12.03
C THR A 230 -11.53 2.22 10.67
N ILE A 231 -12.84 2.03 10.63
CA ILE A 231 -13.57 1.78 9.38
C ILE A 231 -13.53 3.03 8.49
N LEU A 232 -13.70 4.23 9.07
CA LEU A 232 -13.56 5.48 8.33
C LEU A 232 -12.14 5.69 7.80
N GLU A 233 -11.12 5.32 8.57
CA GLU A 233 -9.73 5.36 8.14
C GLU A 233 -9.50 4.42 6.93
N LEU A 234 -9.88 3.15 7.04
CA LEU A 234 -9.77 2.20 5.92
C LEU A 234 -10.58 2.65 4.68
N LEU A 235 -11.74 3.28 4.89
CA LEU A 235 -12.60 3.78 3.82
C LEU A 235 -11.96 4.95 3.07
N VAL A 236 -11.43 5.95 3.78
CA VAL A 236 -10.81 7.12 3.13
C VAL A 236 -9.53 6.73 2.39
N GLN A 237 -8.73 5.80 2.94
CA GLN A 237 -7.53 5.29 2.28
C GLN A 237 -7.88 4.52 0.99
N SER A 238 -8.83 3.58 1.06
CA SER A 238 -9.26 2.82 -0.11
C SER A 238 -9.91 3.69 -1.19
N SER A 239 -10.62 4.75 -0.80
CA SER A 239 -11.21 5.73 -1.71
C SER A 239 -10.15 6.53 -2.47
N LEU A 240 -9.06 6.91 -1.79
CA LEU A 240 -7.90 7.54 -2.43
C LEU A 240 -7.26 6.59 -3.47
N ASP A 241 -6.98 5.34 -3.06
CA ASP A 241 -6.26 4.38 -3.90
C ASP A 241 -7.06 3.94 -5.14
N SER A 242 -8.39 3.83 -5.01
CA SER A 242 -9.27 3.41 -6.10
C SER A 242 -9.76 4.58 -6.97
N ALA A 243 -9.41 5.84 -6.63
CA ALA A 243 -9.98 7.04 -7.23
C ALA A 243 -11.52 7.04 -7.23
N MET A 244 -12.11 6.57 -6.13
CA MET A 244 -13.56 6.45 -5.95
C MET A 244 -14.04 7.31 -4.78
N PRO A 245 -15.30 7.81 -4.80
CA PRO A 245 -15.84 8.58 -3.69
C PRO A 245 -16.07 7.67 -2.45
N PRO A 246 -15.88 8.18 -1.22
CA PRO A 246 -16.06 7.39 0.00
C PRO A 246 -17.53 7.08 0.32
N ARG A 247 -18.49 7.79 -0.29
CA ARG A 247 -19.94 7.62 -0.08
C ARG A 247 -20.39 7.72 1.38
N ILE A 248 -19.67 8.53 2.17
CA ILE A 248 -20.05 8.96 3.51
C ILE A 248 -19.70 10.45 3.68
N SER A 249 -20.53 11.17 4.43
CA SER A 249 -20.36 12.55 4.86
C SER A 249 -20.11 12.61 6.37
N LEU A 250 -19.52 13.71 6.83
CA LEU A 250 -19.37 14.00 8.27
C LEU A 250 -20.72 14.21 8.97
N GLU A 251 -21.79 14.42 8.20
CA GLU A 251 -23.16 14.57 8.71
C GLU A 251 -23.89 13.22 8.91
N ASP A 252 -23.32 12.12 8.41
CA ASP A 252 -23.97 10.80 8.45
C ASP A 252 -23.80 10.07 9.81
N PHE A 253 -23.02 10.63 10.73
CA PHE A 253 -22.73 10.03 12.04
C PHE A 253 -22.54 11.09 13.13
N ASP A 254 -22.81 10.70 14.38
CA ASP A 254 -22.61 11.54 15.57
C ASP A 254 -21.63 10.93 16.60
N THR A 255 -21.03 9.78 16.26
CA THR A 255 -20.03 9.07 17.07
C THR A 255 -18.84 9.97 17.39
N GLU A 256 -18.55 10.14 18.68
CA GLU A 256 -17.41 10.91 19.18
C GLU A 256 -16.12 10.08 19.11
N GLY A 257 -14.97 10.77 19.06
CA GLY A 257 -13.65 10.13 19.12
C GLY A 257 -13.49 9.27 20.39
N PRO A 258 -12.69 8.17 20.32
CA PRO A 258 -12.40 7.37 21.50
C PRO A 258 -11.61 8.17 22.52
N SER A 259 -11.67 7.74 23.78
CA SER A 259 -10.96 8.38 24.88
C SER A 259 -9.46 8.11 24.82
N ASN A 260 -8.64 9.08 25.24
CA ASN A 260 -7.19 8.92 25.28
C ASN A 260 -6.77 8.09 26.51
N ASN A 261 -6.89 6.77 26.40
CA ASN A 261 -6.56 5.82 27.45
C ASN A 261 -5.73 4.65 26.91
N ASN A 262 -4.96 4.03 27.80
CA ASN A 262 -4.33 2.75 27.52
C ASN A 262 -5.37 1.62 27.61
N ASP A 263 -5.08 0.47 27.01
CA ASP A 263 -6.04 -0.65 27.00
C ASP A 263 -6.13 -1.34 28.36
N ASP A 264 -5.03 -1.43 29.08
CA ASP A 264 -4.99 -1.96 30.45
C ASP A 264 -5.70 -1.07 31.48
N GLU A 265 -6.13 0.14 31.11
CA GLU A 265 -6.91 1.04 31.96
C GLU A 265 -8.44 0.83 31.85
N ILE A 266 -8.91 0.00 30.90
CA ILE A 266 -10.33 -0.20 30.63
C ILE A 266 -10.66 -1.69 30.61
N ASP A 267 -11.58 -2.11 31.48
CA ASP A 267 -12.08 -3.47 31.54
C ASP A 267 -13.60 -3.54 31.73
N GLU A 268 -14.15 -4.75 31.84
CA GLU A 268 -15.59 -4.97 32.06
C GLU A 268 -16.10 -4.45 33.40
N SER A 269 -15.21 -4.19 34.38
CA SER A 269 -15.55 -3.66 35.70
C SER A 269 -15.50 -2.13 35.78
N THR A 270 -15.00 -1.48 34.73
CA THR A 270 -14.80 -0.03 34.67
C THR A 270 -16.14 0.70 34.62
N THR A 271 -16.38 1.57 35.60
CA THR A 271 -17.66 2.32 35.76
C THR A 271 -17.53 3.81 35.50
N ALA A 272 -16.31 4.35 35.48
CA ALA A 272 -16.01 5.74 35.12
C ALA A 272 -14.69 5.81 34.36
N LEU A 273 -14.66 6.59 33.29
CA LEU A 273 -13.47 6.76 32.45
C LEU A 273 -12.80 8.11 32.75
N GLN A 274 -11.48 8.11 32.87
CA GLN A 274 -10.67 9.32 33.08
C GLN A 274 -9.65 9.42 31.94
N PRO A 275 -9.97 10.14 30.84
CA PRO A 275 -9.06 10.25 29.71
C PRO A 275 -7.82 11.06 30.06
N HIS A 276 -6.66 10.61 29.59
CA HIS A 276 -5.43 11.38 29.69
C HIS A 276 -5.50 12.62 28.79
N PRO A 277 -4.84 13.74 29.15
CA PRO A 277 -4.69 14.89 28.27
C PRO A 277 -4.17 14.49 26.88
N ARG A 278 -4.67 15.14 25.83
CA ARG A 278 -4.34 14.83 24.42
C ARG A 278 -2.85 14.92 24.06
N GLY A 279 -2.05 15.63 24.85
CA GLY A 279 -0.59 15.71 24.68
C GLY A 279 0.20 14.54 25.26
N ILE A 280 -0.44 13.65 26.03
CA ILE A 280 0.20 12.49 26.66
C ILE A 280 0.03 11.26 25.76
N TYR A 281 1.13 10.55 25.53
CA TYR A 281 1.12 9.27 24.82
C TYR A 281 0.38 8.17 25.58
N THR A 282 -0.57 7.56 24.87
CA THR A 282 -1.26 6.32 25.23
C THR A 282 -1.33 5.41 23.99
N SER A 283 -1.77 4.16 24.15
CA SER A 283 -2.02 3.26 23.02
C SER A 283 -3.05 3.79 22.01
N THR A 284 -3.89 4.76 22.38
CA THR A 284 -4.94 5.34 21.52
C THR A 284 -4.48 6.63 20.79
N ALA A 285 -3.30 7.16 21.13
CA ALA A 285 -2.85 8.47 20.66
C ALA A 285 -2.69 8.59 19.13
N MET A 286 -2.20 7.56 18.44
CA MET A 286 -2.00 7.64 16.98
C MET A 286 -3.34 7.68 16.23
N GLN A 287 -4.31 6.86 16.64
CA GLN A 287 -5.67 6.91 16.06
C GLN A 287 -6.29 8.28 16.27
N LEU A 288 -6.10 8.87 17.45
CA LEU A 288 -6.59 10.22 17.78
C LEU A 288 -6.00 11.32 16.88
N LEU A 289 -4.73 11.22 16.48
CA LEU A 289 -4.12 12.13 15.50
C LEU A 289 -4.67 11.91 14.09
N LEU A 290 -4.94 10.66 13.71
CA LEU A 290 -5.55 10.34 12.41
C LEU A 290 -6.99 10.88 12.32
N ILE A 291 -7.76 10.79 13.41
CA ILE A 291 -9.13 11.33 13.51
C ILE A 291 -9.14 12.84 13.28
N ASP A 292 -8.17 13.58 13.84
CA ASP A 292 -8.11 15.04 13.68
C ASP A 292 -7.96 15.48 12.21
N SER A 293 -7.24 14.68 11.40
CA SER A 293 -7.02 14.95 9.98
C SER A 293 -8.08 14.35 9.05
N LEU A 294 -8.96 13.48 9.57
CA LEU A 294 -9.94 12.74 8.78
C LEU A 294 -10.90 13.64 7.99
N PRO A 295 -11.46 14.74 8.55
CA PRO A 295 -12.32 15.66 7.80
C PRO A 295 -11.67 16.19 6.52
N SER A 296 -10.44 16.67 6.61
CA SER A 296 -9.68 17.21 5.46
C SER A 296 -9.42 16.12 4.42
N ARG A 297 -9.04 14.91 4.87
CA ARG A 297 -8.80 13.77 3.97
C ARG A 297 -10.06 13.30 3.26
N LEU A 298 -11.19 13.25 3.96
CA LEU A 298 -12.50 12.96 3.36
C LEU A 298 -12.89 14.02 2.32
N ARG A 299 -12.67 15.30 2.63
CA ARG A 299 -12.93 16.40 1.69
C ARG A 299 -12.08 16.29 0.44
N ILE A 300 -10.79 15.94 0.57
CA ILE A 300 -9.88 15.71 -0.56
C ILE A 300 -10.45 14.63 -1.50
N VAL A 301 -10.78 13.44 -0.99
CA VAL A 301 -11.29 12.35 -1.86
C VAL A 301 -12.66 12.65 -2.45
N GLN A 302 -13.50 13.43 -1.76
CA GLN A 302 -14.78 13.91 -2.32
C GLN A 302 -14.55 14.88 -3.48
N LEU A 303 -13.57 15.79 -3.36
CA LEU A 303 -13.25 16.76 -4.41
C LEU A 303 -12.59 16.10 -5.62
N LEU A 304 -11.68 15.15 -5.39
CA LEU A 304 -10.97 14.43 -6.45
C LEU A 304 -11.89 13.50 -7.24
N ASN A 305 -12.85 12.84 -6.56
CA ASN A 305 -13.62 11.74 -7.14
C ASN A 305 -15.13 12.08 -7.32
N GLY A 306 -15.51 13.35 -7.17
CA GLY A 306 -16.89 13.82 -7.32
C GLY A 306 -17.26 14.07 -8.79
N LEU A 307 -18.40 13.52 -9.24
CA LEU A 307 -18.85 13.63 -10.65
C LEU A 307 -19.08 15.08 -11.14
N HIS A 308 -19.42 15.98 -10.23
CA HIS A 308 -19.66 17.40 -10.50
C HIS A 308 -18.75 18.29 -9.65
N SER A 309 -17.63 17.73 -9.18
CA SER A 309 -16.65 18.47 -8.41
C SER A 309 -15.67 19.14 -9.37
N GLU A 310 -15.56 20.47 -9.27
CA GLU A 310 -14.45 21.20 -9.87
C GLU A 310 -13.40 21.44 -8.79
N LEU A 311 -12.20 20.91 -9.01
CA LEU A 311 -11.08 21.12 -8.09
C LEU A 311 -10.51 22.53 -8.33
N ALA A 312 -10.92 23.50 -7.52
CA ALA A 312 -10.38 24.85 -7.59
C ALA A 312 -9.04 24.96 -6.86
N TYR A 313 -8.10 25.73 -7.41
CA TYR A 313 -6.77 25.87 -6.80
C TYR A 313 -6.78 26.46 -5.37
N PRO A 314 -7.65 27.42 -5.01
CA PRO A 314 -7.76 27.89 -3.63
C PRO A 314 -8.15 26.77 -2.64
N ASP A 315 -9.02 25.84 -3.03
CA ASP A 315 -9.40 24.70 -2.18
C ASP A 315 -8.20 23.76 -1.96
N VAL A 316 -7.39 23.54 -2.99
CA VAL A 316 -6.13 22.80 -2.89
C VAL A 316 -5.20 23.44 -1.86
N LEU A 317 -5.00 24.76 -1.92
CA LEU A 317 -4.13 25.47 -0.98
C LEU A 317 -4.65 25.39 0.47
N ALA A 318 -5.97 25.53 0.66
CA ALA A 318 -6.60 25.44 1.98
C ALA A 318 -6.42 24.03 2.57
N LEU A 319 -6.76 22.99 1.81
CA LEU A 319 -6.62 21.59 2.25
C LEU A 319 -5.15 21.20 2.48
N THR A 320 -4.23 21.73 1.68
CA THR A 320 -2.79 21.52 1.91
C THR A 320 -2.32 22.13 3.21
N SER A 321 -2.83 23.30 3.60
CA SER A 321 -2.54 23.91 4.89
C SER A 321 -3.05 23.03 6.04
N GLU A 322 -4.26 22.48 5.93
CA GLU A 322 -4.84 21.59 6.94
C GLU A 322 -4.05 20.29 7.10
N ILE A 323 -3.74 19.61 5.98
CA ILE A 323 -2.95 18.37 6.00
C ILE A 323 -1.53 18.61 6.50
N THR A 324 -0.88 19.69 6.08
CA THR A 324 0.46 20.04 6.57
C THR A 324 0.44 20.33 8.08
N SER A 325 -0.60 21.00 8.57
CA SER A 325 -0.79 21.25 10.01
C SER A 325 -0.97 19.95 10.79
N ALA A 326 -1.71 18.98 10.24
CA ALA A 326 -1.86 17.66 10.84
C ALA A 326 -0.53 16.88 10.90
N CYS A 327 0.26 16.90 9.82
CA CYS A 327 1.60 16.30 9.81
C CYS A 327 2.52 16.97 10.85
N GLN A 328 2.49 18.29 10.98
CA GLN A 328 3.26 19.03 11.98
C GLN A 328 2.82 18.71 13.41
N ALA A 329 1.51 18.62 13.66
CA ALA A 329 0.97 18.22 14.95
C ALA A 329 1.44 16.80 15.34
N CYS A 330 1.41 15.86 14.40
CA CYS A 330 1.95 14.52 14.58
C CYS A 330 3.45 14.57 14.92
N SER A 331 4.28 15.27 14.12
CA SER A 331 5.72 15.40 14.35
C SER A 331 6.06 16.03 15.72
N LYS A 332 5.29 17.05 16.12
CA LYS A 332 5.43 17.71 17.42
C LYS A 332 5.10 16.75 18.57
N PHE A 333 3.91 16.13 18.53
CA PHE A 333 3.45 15.17 19.55
C PHE A 333 4.49 14.07 19.78
N VAL A 334 4.97 13.53 18.67
CA VAL A 334 6.00 12.51 18.61
C VAL A 334 7.32 12.96 19.25
N THR A 335 7.75 14.19 18.97
CA THR A 335 9.01 14.73 19.51
C THR A 335 8.91 14.90 21.03
N GLU A 336 7.78 15.40 21.51
CA GLU A 336 7.49 15.59 22.94
C GLU A 336 7.35 14.25 23.69
N ASN A 337 6.89 13.20 23.01
CA ASN A 337 6.65 11.88 23.59
C ASN A 337 7.71 10.82 23.21
N ARG A 338 8.88 11.22 22.69
CA ARG A 338 9.93 10.27 22.26
C ARG A 338 10.38 9.33 23.39
N GLY A 339 10.41 9.83 24.63
CA GLY A 339 10.76 9.05 25.82
C GLY A 339 9.62 8.17 26.38
N ALA A 340 8.39 8.35 25.89
CA ALA A 340 7.20 7.65 26.39
C ALA A 340 6.89 6.33 25.66
N GLY A 341 7.76 5.90 24.73
CA GLY A 341 7.60 4.64 24.01
C GLY A 341 7.06 4.75 22.58
N VAL A 342 6.95 5.96 22.03
CA VAL A 342 6.61 6.16 20.61
C VAL A 342 7.72 5.62 19.72
N THR A 343 7.41 4.65 18.87
CA THR A 343 8.34 3.97 17.95
C THR A 343 8.50 4.72 16.62
N ALA A 344 9.60 4.47 15.91
CA ALA A 344 9.82 5.02 14.56
C ALA A 344 8.77 4.50 13.57
N PHE A 345 8.40 3.23 13.66
CA PHE A 345 7.28 2.67 12.90
C PHE A 345 5.98 3.49 13.05
N GLN A 346 5.55 3.77 14.29
CA GLN A 346 4.31 4.53 14.54
C GLN A 346 4.34 5.92 13.91
N ARG A 347 5.49 6.61 14.01
CA ARG A 347 5.70 7.92 13.38
C ARG A 347 5.56 7.84 11.86
N ASN A 348 6.30 6.93 11.25
CA ASN A 348 6.33 6.75 9.81
C ASN A 348 4.94 6.36 9.29
N MET A 349 4.24 5.46 9.97
CA MET A 349 2.88 5.04 9.62
C MET A 349 1.89 6.20 9.69
N CYS A 350 1.88 6.97 10.80
CA CYS A 350 0.95 8.09 10.95
C CYS A 350 1.21 9.20 9.93
N ASP A 351 2.49 9.57 9.70
CA ASP A 351 2.84 10.55 8.67
C ASP A 351 2.46 10.06 7.27
N TYR A 352 2.74 8.79 6.96
CA TYR A 352 2.39 8.17 5.68
C TYR A 352 0.88 8.21 5.40
N LEU A 353 0.06 7.81 6.37
CA LEU A 353 -1.41 7.75 6.23
C LEU A 353 -2.03 9.14 6.00
N VAL A 354 -1.38 10.22 6.44
CA VAL A 354 -1.88 11.59 6.31
C VAL A 354 -1.28 12.29 5.08
N ARG A 355 0.04 12.33 4.98
CA ARG A 355 0.77 13.12 3.98
C ARG A 355 0.48 12.64 2.56
N ARG A 356 0.16 11.35 2.35
CA ARG A 356 0.01 10.78 0.99
C ARG A 356 -1.14 11.37 0.20
N PHE A 357 -2.09 12.02 0.86
CA PHE A 357 -3.18 12.76 0.23
C PHE A 357 -2.70 14.00 -0.54
N LEU A 358 -1.53 14.56 -0.17
CA LEU A 358 -0.98 15.75 -0.84
C LEU A 358 -0.61 15.48 -2.29
N ILE A 359 -0.11 14.27 -2.62
CA ILE A 359 0.33 13.96 -3.97
C ILE A 359 -0.88 13.97 -4.94
N PRO A 360 -1.94 13.16 -4.76
CA PRO A 360 -3.09 13.20 -5.67
C PRO A 360 -3.82 14.54 -5.69
N LEU A 361 -3.88 15.25 -4.56
CA LEU A 361 -4.48 16.58 -4.46
C LEU A 361 -3.80 17.61 -5.38
N HIS A 362 -2.45 17.59 -5.43
CA HIS A 362 -1.67 18.53 -6.24
C HIS A 362 -1.37 18.04 -7.66
N CYS A 363 -1.54 16.74 -7.95
CA CYS A 363 -1.21 16.13 -9.25
C CYS A 363 -1.67 16.93 -10.49
N PRO A 364 -2.93 17.38 -10.61
CA PRO A 364 -3.40 18.10 -11.81
C PRO A 364 -2.62 19.41 -12.03
N PHE A 365 -2.39 20.16 -10.96
CA PHE A 365 -1.70 21.44 -10.99
C PHE A 365 -0.19 21.29 -11.15
N ALA A 366 0.40 20.29 -10.48
CA ALA A 366 1.83 20.01 -10.58
C ALA A 366 2.24 19.66 -12.02
N SER A 367 1.40 18.93 -12.78
CA SER A 367 1.66 18.67 -14.20
C SER A 367 1.58 19.91 -15.09
N GLU A 368 0.86 20.95 -14.67
CA GLU A 368 0.70 22.19 -15.43
C GLU A 368 1.70 23.29 -15.03
N ALA A 369 2.53 23.06 -14.00
CA ALA A 369 3.44 24.08 -13.43
C ALA A 369 4.44 24.66 -14.44
N ARG A 370 4.75 23.93 -15.53
CA ARG A 370 5.62 24.42 -16.61
C ARG A 370 4.93 25.40 -17.55
N ILE A 371 3.62 25.24 -17.73
CA ILE A 371 2.80 26.10 -18.59
C ILE A 371 2.32 27.30 -17.77
N ASN A 372 1.97 27.07 -16.51
CA ASN A 372 1.45 28.08 -15.60
C ASN A 372 2.33 28.18 -14.33
N PRO A 373 3.16 29.23 -14.21
CA PRO A 373 4.04 29.44 -13.05
C PRO A 373 3.29 29.52 -11.71
N LEU A 374 1.99 29.81 -11.70
CA LEU A 374 1.18 29.82 -10.48
C LEU A 374 1.19 28.46 -9.76
N PHE A 375 1.44 27.36 -10.48
CA PHE A 375 1.38 26.01 -9.93
C PHE A 375 2.74 25.45 -9.46
N HIS A 376 3.81 26.25 -9.44
CA HIS A 376 5.10 25.84 -8.86
C HIS A 376 4.99 25.39 -7.39
N TYR A 377 4.08 25.99 -6.63
CA TYR A 377 3.83 25.52 -5.27
C TYR A 377 3.34 24.06 -5.24
N SER A 378 2.48 23.66 -6.19
CA SER A 378 2.01 22.27 -6.31
C SER A 378 3.11 21.30 -6.67
N GLN A 379 4.00 21.68 -7.59
CA GLN A 379 5.19 20.91 -7.92
C GLN A 379 6.04 20.67 -6.67
N LYS A 380 6.32 21.74 -5.90
CA LYS A 380 7.09 21.66 -4.66
C LYS A 380 6.44 20.75 -3.62
N VAL A 381 5.16 20.94 -3.32
CA VAL A 381 4.44 20.12 -2.32
C VAL A 381 4.44 18.65 -2.72
N THR A 382 4.21 18.36 -4.00
CA THR A 382 4.22 16.98 -4.53
C THR A 382 5.60 16.35 -4.37
N LEU A 383 6.67 17.07 -4.71
CA LEU A 383 8.05 16.61 -4.57
C LEU A 383 8.43 16.39 -3.09
N ASP A 384 8.17 17.38 -2.23
CA ASP A 384 8.48 17.31 -0.79
C ASP A 384 7.75 16.13 -0.12
N ALA A 385 6.48 15.91 -0.46
CA ALA A 385 5.71 14.75 0.02
C ALA A 385 6.30 13.42 -0.47
N SER A 386 6.69 13.35 -1.75
CA SER A 386 7.27 12.15 -2.35
C SER A 386 8.63 11.78 -1.76
N LEU A 387 9.49 12.79 -1.54
CA LEU A 387 10.79 12.61 -0.91
C LEU A 387 10.66 12.16 0.56
N ALA A 388 9.70 12.72 1.30
CA ALA A 388 9.41 12.27 2.67
C ALA A 388 9.00 10.80 2.72
N PHE A 389 8.28 10.29 1.72
CA PHE A 389 7.93 8.86 1.63
C PHE A 389 9.09 7.95 1.30
N MET A 390 9.99 8.41 0.42
CA MET A 390 11.16 7.63 0.01
C MET A 390 12.31 7.70 1.02
N SER A 391 12.22 8.59 2.01
CA SER A 391 13.24 8.76 3.06
C SER A 391 12.59 8.87 4.45
N PRO A 392 11.88 7.81 4.91
CA PRO A 392 11.28 7.78 6.24
C PRO A 392 12.36 7.70 7.35
N GLU A 393 11.97 7.89 8.62
CA GLU A 393 12.88 7.65 9.74
C GLU A 393 13.32 6.17 9.73
N PRO A 394 14.61 5.84 9.94
CA PRO A 394 15.08 4.46 9.90
C PRO A 394 14.34 3.55 10.88
N ASP A 395 13.63 2.56 10.34
CA ASP A 395 12.92 1.52 11.09
C ASP A 395 12.83 0.25 10.23
N ASN A 396 13.27 -0.88 10.76
CA ASN A 396 13.32 -2.13 9.98
C ASN A 396 11.92 -2.61 9.57
N TYR A 397 10.93 -2.47 10.46
CA TYR A 397 9.57 -2.89 10.17
C TYR A 397 8.91 -2.01 9.11
N PHE A 398 9.14 -0.69 9.17
CA PHE A 398 8.59 0.22 8.17
C PHE A 398 9.28 0.04 6.80
N SER A 399 10.60 -0.10 6.77
CA SER A 399 11.35 -0.42 5.54
C SER A 399 10.84 -1.73 4.92
N ARG A 400 10.58 -2.75 5.75
CA ARG A 400 9.99 -4.02 5.32
C ARG A 400 8.60 -3.82 4.74
N LEU A 401 7.75 -3.05 5.42
CA LEU A 401 6.40 -2.73 4.94
C LEU A 401 6.41 -2.04 3.58
N ILE A 402 7.34 -1.11 3.35
CA ILE A 402 7.51 -0.46 2.05
C ILE A 402 8.10 -1.40 0.98
N ALA A 403 8.83 -2.45 1.36
CA ALA A 403 9.35 -3.46 0.44
C ALA A 403 8.36 -4.59 0.12
N THR A 404 7.45 -4.94 1.04
CA THR A 404 6.54 -6.09 0.90
C THR A 404 5.07 -5.71 0.74
N GLY A 405 4.70 -4.52 1.23
CA GLY A 405 3.33 -4.05 1.33
C GLY A 405 2.69 -3.79 -0.02
N GLY A 406 1.51 -4.36 -0.21
CA GLY A 406 0.61 -4.13 -1.32
C GLY A 406 -0.26 -2.89 -1.19
N GLY A 407 -1.32 -2.87 -2.01
CA GLY A 407 -2.43 -1.95 -1.85
C GLY A 407 -1.96 -0.51 -1.67
N MET A 408 -2.46 0.16 -0.62
CA MET A 408 -2.14 1.54 -0.30
C MET A 408 -0.62 1.84 -0.29
N PHE A 409 0.21 0.93 0.22
CA PHE A 409 1.67 1.08 0.27
C PHE A 409 2.31 1.07 -1.12
N ARG A 410 1.86 0.15 -1.97
CA ARG A 410 2.29 0.09 -3.37
C ARG A 410 1.83 1.32 -4.15
N GLU A 411 0.62 1.81 -3.88
CA GLU A 411 0.09 3.02 -4.51
C GLU A 411 0.89 4.27 -4.11
N GLY A 412 1.22 4.43 -2.83
CA GLY A 412 2.10 5.52 -2.39
C GLY A 412 3.48 5.45 -3.03
N PHE A 413 4.09 4.26 -3.12
CA PHE A 413 5.35 4.05 -3.83
C PHE A 413 5.26 4.49 -5.31
N ARG A 414 4.16 4.12 -5.99
CA ARG A 414 3.90 4.49 -7.39
C ARG A 414 3.76 6.00 -7.58
N TYR A 415 2.97 6.67 -6.75
CA TYR A 415 2.75 8.11 -6.84
C TYR A 415 4.05 8.90 -6.60
N ALA A 416 4.80 8.55 -5.56
CA ALA A 416 6.06 9.21 -5.26
C ALA A 416 7.12 8.99 -6.34
N THR A 417 7.21 7.76 -6.87
CA THR A 417 8.08 7.45 -8.01
C THR A 417 7.76 8.33 -9.22
N SER A 418 6.47 8.49 -9.53
CA SER A 418 6.02 9.30 -10.67
C SER A 418 6.39 10.77 -10.50
N ALA A 419 6.21 11.33 -9.31
CA ALA A 419 6.53 12.73 -9.02
C ALA A 419 8.04 13.00 -9.07
N ILE A 420 8.85 12.13 -8.46
CA ILE A 420 10.32 12.29 -8.39
C ILE A 420 10.94 12.13 -9.79
N THR A 421 10.49 11.14 -10.56
CA THR A 421 11.00 10.92 -11.92
C THR A 421 10.61 12.05 -12.87
N LEU A 422 9.39 12.58 -12.74
CA LEU A 422 8.96 13.75 -13.49
C LEU A 422 9.85 14.96 -13.18
N GLU A 423 10.08 15.25 -11.90
CA GLU A 423 10.94 16.36 -11.49
C GLU A 423 12.37 16.20 -12.00
N LEU A 424 12.93 14.99 -11.92
CA LEU A 424 14.26 14.69 -12.45
C LEU A 424 14.36 15.01 -13.94
N LEU A 425 13.38 14.59 -14.75
CA LEU A 425 13.36 14.85 -16.18
C LEU A 425 13.21 16.35 -16.50
N VAL A 426 12.38 17.06 -15.74
CA VAL A 426 12.20 18.51 -15.88
C VAL A 426 13.49 19.26 -15.58
N GLN A 427 14.18 18.94 -14.48
CA GLN A 427 15.43 19.59 -14.12
C GLN A 427 16.57 19.24 -15.06
N ALA A 428 16.67 17.98 -15.50
CA ALA A 428 17.65 17.56 -16.51
C ALA A 428 17.42 18.30 -17.83
N GLN A 429 16.16 18.56 -18.19
CA GLN A 429 15.84 19.38 -19.36
C GLN A 429 16.28 20.84 -19.20
N ALA A 430 15.90 21.48 -18.09
CA ALA A 430 16.26 22.87 -17.84
C ALA A 430 17.79 23.09 -17.80
N GLN A 431 18.55 22.14 -17.25
CA GLN A 431 20.01 22.22 -17.24
C GLN A 431 20.62 22.19 -18.65
N ARG A 432 20.03 21.40 -19.57
CA ARG A 432 20.47 21.35 -20.98
C ARG A 432 20.19 22.66 -21.71
N ASP A 433 19.02 23.24 -21.45
CA ASP A 433 18.55 24.43 -22.16
C ASP A 433 19.25 25.72 -21.66
N ASP A 434 19.47 25.87 -20.34
CA ASP A 434 19.93 27.13 -19.74
C ASP A 434 21.43 27.14 -19.33
N GLY A 435 22.09 25.98 -19.20
CA GLY A 435 23.55 25.84 -19.01
C GLY A 435 24.20 26.51 -17.79
N THR A 436 23.47 27.14 -16.85
CA THR A 436 24.08 28.16 -15.94
C THR A 436 23.80 28.12 -14.44
N PHE A 437 23.42 27.00 -13.79
CA PHE A 437 23.23 27.00 -12.31
C PHE A 437 23.86 25.83 -11.55
N GLN A 438 24.93 26.11 -10.77
CA GLN A 438 25.57 25.13 -9.86
C GLN A 438 24.62 24.57 -8.78
N ASN A 439 23.66 25.37 -8.30
CA ASN A 439 22.64 24.91 -7.34
C ASN A 439 21.67 23.90 -7.99
N SER A 440 21.35 24.07 -9.28
CA SER A 440 20.55 23.11 -10.05
C SER A 440 21.27 21.77 -10.17
N THR A 441 22.61 21.77 -10.26
CA THR A 441 23.40 20.54 -10.34
C THR A 441 23.32 19.70 -9.06
N ARG A 442 23.40 20.31 -7.87
CA ARG A 442 23.31 19.56 -6.60
C ARG A 442 21.93 18.90 -6.41
N GLN A 443 20.86 19.64 -6.74
CA GLN A 443 19.51 19.10 -6.66
C GLN A 443 19.27 17.98 -7.66
N LEU A 444 19.79 18.13 -8.89
CA LEU A 444 19.72 17.10 -9.90
C LEU A 444 20.46 15.82 -9.48
N GLU A 445 21.67 15.93 -8.96
CA GLU A 445 22.43 14.76 -8.45
C GLU A 445 21.71 14.09 -7.28
N PHE A 446 21.09 14.86 -6.39
CA PHE A 446 20.24 14.31 -5.33
C PHE A 446 19.06 13.52 -5.92
N LEU A 447 18.33 14.07 -6.90
CA LEU A 447 17.21 13.39 -7.54
C LEU A 447 17.66 12.11 -8.29
N LYS A 448 18.82 12.14 -8.95
CA LYS A 448 19.42 10.94 -9.57
C LYS A 448 19.68 9.86 -8.53
N GLN A 449 20.28 10.22 -7.39
CA GLN A 449 20.52 9.28 -6.30
C GLN A 449 19.20 8.72 -5.75
N THR A 450 18.19 9.57 -5.54
CA THR A 450 16.86 9.10 -5.10
C THR A 450 16.24 8.13 -6.09
N VAL A 451 16.35 8.36 -7.40
CA VAL A 451 15.85 7.42 -8.41
C VAL A 451 16.64 6.10 -8.42
N HIS A 452 17.95 6.13 -8.16
CA HIS A 452 18.73 4.91 -7.92
C HIS A 452 18.22 4.13 -6.71
N ASP A 453 17.91 4.81 -5.60
CA ASP A 453 17.37 4.18 -4.38
C ASP A 453 15.97 3.59 -4.61
N ILE A 454 15.11 4.30 -5.35
CA ILE A 454 13.78 3.81 -5.78
C ILE A 454 13.92 2.57 -6.68
N MET A 455 14.90 2.55 -7.58
CA MET A 455 15.18 1.40 -8.43
C MET A 455 15.68 0.21 -7.60
N ALA A 456 16.55 0.43 -6.60
CA ALA A 456 16.98 -0.60 -5.65
C ALA A 456 15.81 -1.18 -4.84
N LEU A 457 14.91 -0.32 -4.36
CA LEU A 457 13.68 -0.74 -3.69
C LEU A 457 12.76 -1.53 -4.65
N SER A 458 12.65 -1.13 -5.92
CA SER A 458 11.87 -1.88 -6.92
C SER A 458 12.42 -3.30 -7.12
N TRP A 459 13.75 -3.46 -7.14
CA TRP A 459 14.40 -4.77 -7.16
C TRP A 459 14.03 -5.59 -5.92
N GLU A 460 14.06 -4.96 -4.75
CA GLU A 460 13.70 -5.61 -3.50
C GLU A 460 12.23 -6.03 -3.48
N ARG A 461 11.30 -5.19 -3.97
CA ARG A 461 9.89 -5.56 -4.10
C ARG A 461 9.69 -6.79 -4.98
N ILE A 462 10.45 -6.94 -6.08
CA ILE A 462 10.43 -8.16 -6.92
C ILE A 462 10.98 -9.37 -6.15
N ARG A 463 12.05 -9.20 -5.37
CA ARG A 463 12.55 -10.25 -4.47
C ARG A 463 11.51 -10.66 -3.44
N GLN A 464 10.68 -9.73 -2.97
CA GLN A 464 9.65 -9.96 -1.95
C GLN A 464 8.26 -10.33 -2.51
N GLY A 465 8.19 -10.68 -3.79
CA GLY A 465 6.98 -11.27 -4.37
C GLY A 465 6.35 -10.49 -5.49
N GLU A 466 6.75 -9.24 -5.75
CA GLU A 466 6.25 -8.56 -6.95
C GLU A 466 6.70 -9.26 -8.23
N THR A 467 5.92 -9.08 -9.28
CA THR A 467 6.16 -9.69 -10.61
C THR A 467 6.17 -8.64 -11.70
N ASN A 468 6.04 -7.36 -11.33
CA ASN A 468 6.13 -6.26 -12.27
C ASN A 468 7.61 -5.98 -12.58
N ILE A 469 8.07 -6.52 -13.70
CA ILE A 469 9.44 -6.32 -14.22
C ILE A 469 9.61 -5.00 -14.98
N LYS A 470 8.51 -4.35 -15.37
CA LYS A 470 8.54 -3.12 -16.18
C LYS A 470 9.03 -1.91 -15.37
N GLY A 471 8.76 -1.88 -14.05
CA GLY A 471 9.10 -0.75 -13.16
C GLY A 471 10.60 -0.42 -13.10
N PRO A 472 11.48 -1.35 -12.68
CA PRO A 472 12.92 -1.08 -12.63
C PRO A 472 13.53 -0.71 -13.99
N MET A 473 13.06 -1.34 -15.07
CA MET A 473 13.49 -1.03 -16.43
C MET A 473 13.14 0.42 -16.81
N PHE A 474 11.91 0.86 -16.49
CA PHE A 474 11.49 2.24 -16.71
C PHE A 474 12.38 3.24 -15.96
N LEU A 475 12.72 2.95 -14.69
CA LEU A 475 13.60 3.81 -13.88
C LEU A 475 15.02 3.89 -14.45
N GLY A 476 15.54 2.77 -14.97
CA GLY A 476 16.82 2.73 -15.67
C GLY A 476 16.83 3.64 -16.90
N ILE A 477 15.77 3.59 -17.72
CA ILE A 477 15.63 4.47 -18.89
C ILE A 477 15.54 5.94 -18.45
N VAL A 478 14.75 6.27 -17.41
CA VAL A 478 14.67 7.64 -16.87
C VAL A 478 16.05 8.17 -16.48
N LEU A 479 16.89 7.36 -15.81
CA LEU A 479 18.25 7.75 -15.43
C LEU A 479 19.15 7.96 -16.65
N VAL A 480 19.04 7.12 -17.69
CA VAL A 480 19.79 7.30 -18.94
C VAL A 480 19.40 8.61 -19.63
N VAL A 481 18.10 8.90 -19.71
CA VAL A 481 17.57 10.15 -20.31
C VAL A 481 17.98 11.38 -19.50
N ALA A 482 17.98 11.30 -18.17
CA ALA A 482 18.37 12.41 -17.30
C ALA A 482 19.87 12.71 -17.33
N ASN A 483 20.71 11.73 -17.70
CA ASN A 483 22.15 11.88 -17.82
C ASN A 483 22.61 12.28 -19.23
N SER A 484 21.72 12.28 -20.23
CA SER A 484 22.11 12.58 -21.60
C SER A 484 22.30 14.08 -21.84
N ALA A 485 23.46 14.45 -22.38
CA ALA A 485 23.76 15.84 -22.75
C ALA A 485 22.98 16.30 -24.00
N ASP A 486 22.60 15.35 -24.85
CA ASP A 486 21.86 15.58 -26.09
C ASP A 486 20.63 14.65 -26.11
N LYS A 487 19.46 15.18 -26.52
CA LYS A 487 18.22 14.42 -26.71
C LYS A 487 18.26 13.60 -27.99
N ASP A 488 18.92 14.13 -29.02
CA ASP A 488 18.93 13.57 -30.37
C ASP A 488 20.14 12.64 -30.59
N ALA A 489 21.24 12.85 -29.84
CA ALA A 489 22.40 11.94 -29.83
C ALA A 489 22.35 10.89 -28.71
N LEU A 490 21.20 10.70 -28.05
CA LEU A 490 21.06 9.59 -27.10
C LEU A 490 21.19 8.29 -27.87
N CYS A 491 22.29 7.58 -27.63
CA CYS A 491 22.56 6.35 -28.35
C CYS A 491 21.48 5.33 -27.98
N GLU A 492 20.61 5.02 -28.94
CA GLU A 492 19.60 3.97 -28.87
C GLU A 492 20.18 2.70 -28.23
N PHE A 493 21.42 2.37 -28.59
CA PHE A 493 22.22 1.31 -28.01
C PHE A 493 22.36 1.36 -26.48
N THR A 494 22.62 2.52 -25.87
CA THR A 494 22.79 2.65 -24.41
C THR A 494 21.48 2.38 -23.66
N MET A 495 20.36 2.84 -24.21
CA MET A 495 19.03 2.59 -23.64
C MET A 495 18.65 1.12 -23.77
N THR A 496 18.81 0.56 -24.97
CA THR A 496 18.54 -0.86 -25.25
C THR A 496 19.40 -1.74 -24.35
N ARG A 497 20.69 -1.42 -24.18
CA ARG A 497 21.57 -2.13 -23.24
C ARG A 497 21.09 -2.03 -21.79
N ASN A 498 20.68 -0.85 -21.32
CA ASN A 498 20.18 -0.69 -19.95
C ASN A 498 18.87 -1.49 -19.71
N ALA A 499 17.96 -1.49 -20.69
CA ALA A 499 16.75 -2.28 -20.64
C ALA A 499 17.05 -3.79 -20.57
N ARG A 500 17.98 -4.25 -21.41
CA ARG A 500 18.49 -5.63 -21.40
C ARG A 500 19.09 -6.01 -20.06
N ASP A 501 19.98 -5.20 -19.50
CA ASP A 501 20.64 -5.47 -18.22
C ASP A 501 19.64 -5.50 -17.06
N SER A 502 18.62 -4.63 -17.10
CA SER A 502 17.50 -4.65 -16.14
C SER A 502 16.71 -5.95 -16.23
N LEU A 503 16.41 -6.45 -17.44
CA LEU A 503 15.68 -7.70 -17.61
C LEU A 503 16.51 -8.93 -17.24
N VAL A 504 17.82 -8.92 -17.46
CA VAL A 504 18.71 -9.99 -16.96
C VAL A 504 18.64 -10.08 -15.44
N LEU A 505 18.69 -8.94 -14.74
CA LEU A 505 18.56 -8.93 -13.29
C LEU A 505 17.15 -9.36 -12.83
N CYS A 506 16.09 -8.91 -13.51
CA CYS A 506 14.72 -9.41 -13.26
C CYS A 506 14.67 -10.94 -13.37
N HIS A 507 15.23 -11.47 -14.46
CA HIS A 507 15.22 -12.89 -14.76
C HIS A 507 15.92 -13.70 -13.66
N ASP A 508 17.14 -13.30 -13.26
CA ASP A 508 17.90 -13.97 -12.21
C ASP A 508 17.16 -13.98 -10.86
N ILE A 509 16.55 -12.84 -10.49
CA ILE A 509 15.73 -12.74 -9.28
C ILE A 509 14.52 -13.68 -9.36
N LEU A 510 13.77 -13.66 -10.47
CA LEU A 510 12.57 -14.48 -10.66
C LEU A 510 12.91 -15.98 -10.70
N GLU A 511 14.00 -16.36 -11.37
CA GLU A 511 14.46 -17.74 -11.45
C GLU A 511 14.95 -18.26 -10.09
N THR A 512 15.65 -17.43 -9.31
CA THR A 512 16.05 -17.76 -7.93
C THR A 512 14.82 -18.03 -7.06
N ARG A 513 13.78 -17.21 -7.17
CA ARG A 513 12.50 -17.42 -6.46
C ARG A 513 11.79 -18.69 -6.91
N ALA A 514 11.69 -18.92 -8.22
CA ALA A 514 11.05 -20.12 -8.76
C ALA A 514 11.78 -21.40 -8.29
N ARG A 515 13.11 -21.38 -8.23
CA ARG A 515 13.92 -22.49 -7.70
C ARG A 515 13.68 -22.74 -6.22
N ALA A 516 13.52 -21.68 -5.41
CA ALA A 516 13.24 -21.82 -3.97
C ALA A 516 11.91 -22.54 -3.68
N ILE A 517 10.92 -22.41 -4.56
CA ILE A 517 9.62 -23.11 -4.46
C ILE A 517 9.75 -24.60 -4.81
N LEU A 518 10.62 -24.94 -5.77
CA LEU A 518 10.79 -26.31 -6.27
C LEU A 518 11.60 -27.22 -5.34
N VAL A 519 12.32 -26.66 -4.36
CA VAL A 519 12.97 -27.45 -3.30
C VAL A 519 11.90 -27.91 -2.32
N PRO A 520 11.52 -29.19 -2.27
CA PRO A 520 10.47 -29.64 -1.38
C PRO A 520 10.97 -29.56 0.06
N SER A 521 10.25 -28.84 0.93
CA SER A 521 10.14 -29.30 2.31
C SER A 521 9.60 -30.72 2.24
N SER A 522 10.27 -31.67 2.87
CA SER A 522 10.02 -33.11 2.78
C SER A 522 8.65 -33.51 3.34
N HIS A 523 7.55 -33.14 2.68
CA HIS A 523 6.18 -33.65 2.83
C HIS A 523 5.27 -32.96 1.79
N ASN A 524 5.19 -33.48 0.56
CA ASN A 524 3.93 -33.95 -0.04
C ASN A 524 3.99 -34.23 -1.55
N GLY A 525 3.26 -35.30 -1.88
CA GLY A 525 2.81 -35.81 -3.18
C GLY A 525 2.92 -34.94 -4.43
N SER A 526 3.52 -35.56 -5.45
CA SER A 526 3.40 -35.26 -6.87
C SER A 526 1.97 -34.89 -7.28
N LEU A 527 1.81 -33.77 -7.97
CA LEU A 527 0.60 -33.45 -8.73
C LEU A 527 0.97 -32.92 -10.12
N THR A 528 0.58 -33.69 -11.12
CA THR A 528 0.52 -33.33 -12.54
C THR A 528 -0.63 -32.35 -12.80
N SER A 529 -0.36 -31.18 -13.38
CA SER A 529 -1.41 -30.24 -13.79
C SER A 529 -1.91 -30.54 -15.21
N SER A 530 -3.21 -30.80 -15.34
CA SER A 530 -3.95 -30.77 -16.60
C SER A 530 -4.06 -29.34 -17.13
N SER A 531 -3.66 -29.14 -18.38
CA SER A 531 -3.81 -27.88 -19.11
C SER A 531 -5.30 -27.60 -19.39
N LEU A 532 -5.80 -26.47 -18.90
CA LEU A 532 -6.90 -25.75 -19.55
C LEU A 532 -6.42 -24.33 -19.80
N ASP A 533 -5.98 -24.10 -21.03
CA ASP A 533 -5.89 -22.76 -21.61
C ASP A 533 -7.31 -22.26 -21.88
N SER A 534 -7.56 -21.00 -21.52
CA SER A 534 -8.27 -20.09 -22.41
C SER A 534 -7.91 -18.65 -22.04
N ASP A 535 -7.46 -17.92 -23.05
CA ASP A 535 -7.23 -16.49 -23.08
C ASP A 535 -8.46 -15.70 -22.61
N GLN A 536 -8.42 -15.22 -21.37
CA GLN A 536 -9.28 -14.12 -20.90
C GLN A 536 -8.51 -13.25 -19.90
N ASP A 537 -7.46 -12.58 -20.38
CA ASP A 537 -6.86 -11.42 -19.69
C ASP A 537 -7.63 -10.12 -20.00
N ALA A 538 -8.88 -10.19 -20.51
CA ALA A 538 -9.67 -9.00 -20.89
C ALA A 538 -10.31 -8.24 -19.71
N PHE A 539 -10.32 -8.81 -18.50
CA PHE A 539 -10.94 -8.17 -17.32
C PHE A 539 -10.05 -8.18 -16.07
N GLY A 540 -8.81 -8.66 -16.19
CA GLY A 540 -7.80 -8.39 -15.18
C GLY A 540 -7.27 -6.99 -15.43
N LEU A 541 -7.64 -6.01 -14.61
CA LEU A 541 -6.85 -4.79 -14.45
C LEU A 541 -5.51 -5.18 -13.81
N GLU A 542 -4.69 -5.91 -14.56
CA GLU A 542 -3.26 -5.98 -14.32
C GLU A 542 -2.80 -4.54 -14.53
N PHE A 543 -2.73 -3.77 -13.45
CA PHE A 543 -2.24 -2.39 -13.43
C PHE A 543 -0.78 -2.41 -13.92
N SER A 544 -0.68 -2.46 -15.24
CA SER A 544 0.46 -2.18 -16.07
C SER A 544 0.85 -0.73 -15.81
N LEU A 545 1.94 -0.28 -16.42
CA LEU A 545 2.34 1.11 -16.44
C LEU A 545 1.27 2.04 -17.07
N ASP A 546 0.00 1.63 -17.21
CA ASP A 546 -1.13 2.35 -17.79
C ASP A 546 -1.48 3.67 -17.06
N PHE A 547 -0.87 3.92 -15.89
CA PHE A 547 -0.90 5.25 -15.25
C PHE A 547 0.13 6.21 -15.86
N PHE A 548 1.26 5.68 -16.32
CA PHE A 548 2.29 6.38 -17.07
C PHE A 548 1.86 6.53 -18.55
N PHE A 549 1.32 5.47 -19.14
CA PHE A 549 0.87 5.49 -20.53
C PHE A 549 -0.55 6.08 -20.67
N PRO A 550 -0.84 6.91 -21.69
CA PRO A 550 -2.20 7.39 -21.93
C PRO A 550 -3.17 6.22 -22.16
N ASN A 551 -4.44 6.38 -21.73
CA ASN A 551 -5.50 5.39 -21.96
C ASN A 551 -5.49 4.88 -23.42
N GLY A 552 -5.32 3.58 -23.61
CA GLY A 552 -5.53 2.91 -24.91
C GLY A 552 -4.29 2.33 -25.60
N THR A 553 -3.11 2.38 -24.99
CA THR A 553 -1.97 1.59 -25.49
C THR A 553 -1.90 0.21 -24.84
N GLU A 554 -2.49 -0.78 -25.50
CA GLU A 554 -2.20 -2.19 -25.25
C GLU A 554 -0.73 -2.47 -25.66
N TRP A 555 0.19 -2.57 -24.68
CA TRP A 555 1.58 -3.02 -24.89
C TRP A 555 1.98 -4.15 -23.91
#